data_AF-A0A1Q3UR72-F1
#
_entry.id   AF-A0A1Q3UR72-F1
#
_cell.length_a   1.000
_cell.length_b   1.000
_cell.length_c   1.000
_cell.angle_alpha   90.00
_cell.angle_beta   90.00
_cell.angle_gamma   90.00
#
_symmetry.space_group_name_H-M   'P 1'
#
loop_
_entity.id
_entity.type
_entity.pdbx_description
1 polymer ?
#
loop_
_entity_poly.entity_id
_entity_poly.type
_entity_poly.pdbx_seq_one_letter_code
_entity_poly.pdbx_strand_id
1 'polypeptide(L)'
;DGPVSAEVVALDHETMMKEAEILRKIADNVCIKVPLTIDGLKTCKALTGDGTMVNVTLCFSATQALLAAKAGATFVSPFVGRHDDNGFDGMQLIADIRLIYDNYAFETEILVASVRHGIHVLEAAKIGADVMTAPPSVIKGLFKHVLTEKGIEGFLADWAKTGQSI
;
A
#
# COMPACT_ATOMS: atom_id res chain seq x y z
N ASP A 1 14.83 7.31 2.57
CA ASP A 1 14.81 6.88 3.99
C ASP A 1 13.73 5.84 4.31
N GLY A 2 12.53 5.87 3.72
CA GLY A 2 11.52 4.79 3.91
C GLY A 2 11.66 3.61 2.93
N PRO A 3 10.89 2.50 3.11
CA PRO A 3 10.95 1.33 2.23
C PRO A 3 10.63 1.62 0.76
N VAL A 4 11.36 0.97 -0.16
CA VAL A 4 11.11 1.03 -1.60
C VAL A 4 10.84 -0.37 -2.13
N SER A 5 9.58 -0.67 -2.49
CA SER A 5 9.22 -1.97 -3.06
C SER A 5 9.74 -2.12 -4.50
N ALA A 6 10.58 -3.12 -4.76
CA ALA A 6 11.09 -3.47 -6.09
C ALA A 6 10.67 -4.91 -6.46
N GLU A 7 10.08 -5.09 -7.64
CA GLU A 7 9.42 -6.34 -8.04
C GLU A 7 10.34 -7.26 -8.83
N VAL A 8 10.34 -8.55 -8.45
CA VAL A 8 10.89 -9.64 -9.26
C VAL A 8 9.95 -9.93 -10.43
N VAL A 9 10.49 -10.38 -11.57
CA VAL A 9 9.72 -10.68 -12.79
C VAL A 9 9.55 -12.19 -12.97
N ALA A 10 10.47 -12.99 -12.43
CA ALA A 10 10.39 -14.44 -12.47
C ALA A 10 9.15 -15.00 -11.75
N LEU A 11 8.75 -16.21 -12.13
CA LEU A 11 7.57 -16.90 -11.57
C LEU A 11 7.93 -18.15 -10.75
N ASP A 12 9.15 -18.67 -10.86
CA ASP A 12 9.68 -19.77 -10.06
C ASP A 12 10.58 -19.29 -8.92
N HIS A 13 10.62 -20.07 -7.84
CA HIS A 13 11.33 -19.70 -6.61
C HIS A 13 12.84 -19.47 -6.84
N GLU A 14 13.49 -20.36 -7.59
CA GLU A 14 14.95 -20.29 -7.78
C GLU A 14 15.36 -19.00 -8.50
N THR A 15 14.62 -18.63 -9.55
CA THR A 15 14.92 -17.43 -10.32
C THR A 15 14.51 -16.17 -9.58
N MET A 16 13.40 -16.16 -8.84
CA MET A 16 13.04 -15.03 -7.97
C MET A 16 14.13 -14.73 -6.94
N MET A 17 14.75 -15.75 -6.33
CA MET A 17 15.86 -15.55 -5.39
C MET A 17 17.06 -14.88 -6.08
N LYS A 18 17.41 -15.29 -7.31
CA LYS A 18 18.51 -14.65 -8.08
C LYS A 18 18.21 -13.19 -8.41
N GLU A 19 16.97 -12.86 -8.75
CA GLU A 19 16.55 -11.48 -9.00
C GLU A 19 16.54 -10.65 -7.72
N ALA A 20 16.06 -11.21 -6.60
CA ALA A 20 16.07 -10.56 -5.29
C ALA A 20 17.50 -10.19 -4.85
N GLU A 21 18.48 -11.05 -5.09
CA GLU A 21 19.91 -10.79 -4.83
C GLU A 21 20.47 -9.59 -5.61
N ILE A 22 19.95 -9.33 -6.81
CA ILE A 22 20.33 -8.17 -7.61
C ILE A 22 19.64 -6.92 -7.04
N LEU A 23 18.33 -7.02 -6.78
CA LEU A 23 17.52 -5.88 -6.31
C LEU A 23 17.97 -5.37 -4.94
N ARG A 24 18.29 -6.26 -3.99
CA ARG A 24 18.71 -5.86 -2.64
C ARG A 24 20.03 -5.09 -2.59
N LYS A 25 20.86 -5.20 -3.63
CA LYS A 25 22.13 -4.46 -3.75
C LYS A 25 21.94 -3.02 -4.18
N ILE A 26 20.73 -2.62 -4.60
CA ILE A 26 20.46 -1.26 -5.06
C ILE A 26 20.49 -0.28 -3.88
N ALA A 27 19.87 -0.62 -2.76
CA ALA A 27 19.87 0.17 -1.53
C ALA A 27 19.39 -0.66 -0.31
N ASP A 28 19.80 -0.26 0.89
CA ASP A 28 19.48 -0.97 2.15
C ASP A 28 17.98 -0.99 2.49
N ASN A 29 17.22 -0.03 1.96
CA ASN A 29 15.78 0.12 2.18
C ASN A 29 14.92 -0.57 1.11
N VAL A 30 15.50 -1.42 0.26
CA VAL A 30 14.75 -2.17 -0.74
C VAL A 30 13.90 -3.25 -0.07
N CYS A 31 12.61 -3.26 -0.41
CA CYS A 31 11.66 -4.30 -0.05
C CYS A 31 11.38 -5.15 -1.30
N ILE A 32 11.68 -6.44 -1.25
CA ILE A 32 11.50 -7.33 -2.40
C ILE A 32 10.01 -7.62 -2.58
N LYS A 33 9.48 -7.31 -3.76
CA LYS A 33 8.08 -7.54 -4.08
C LYS A 33 7.91 -8.81 -4.88
N VAL A 34 7.07 -9.73 -4.41
CA VAL A 34 6.83 -11.05 -5.00
C VAL A 34 5.33 -11.27 -5.23
N PRO A 35 4.91 -11.98 -6.30
CA PRO A 35 3.51 -12.25 -6.56
C PRO A 35 2.95 -13.27 -5.58
N LEU A 36 1.65 -13.21 -5.30
CA LEU A 36 0.96 -14.17 -4.42
C LEU A 36 0.71 -15.52 -5.12
N THR A 37 1.78 -16.28 -5.30
CA THR A 37 1.80 -17.64 -5.85
C THR A 37 2.47 -18.59 -4.85
N ILE A 38 2.42 -19.91 -5.10
CA ILE A 38 3.13 -20.88 -4.24
C ILE A 38 4.62 -20.55 -4.16
N ASP A 39 5.27 -20.31 -5.30
CA ASP A 39 6.70 -20.00 -5.33
C ASP A 39 7.00 -18.60 -4.80
N GLY A 40 6.11 -17.62 -5.02
CA GLY A 40 6.23 -16.31 -4.39
C GLY A 40 6.15 -16.37 -2.85
N LEU A 41 5.27 -17.22 -2.30
CA LEU A 41 5.18 -17.44 -0.85
C LEU A 41 6.40 -18.20 -0.28
N LYS A 42 6.97 -19.16 -1.02
CA LYS A 42 8.24 -19.80 -0.66
C LYS A 42 9.38 -18.78 -0.65
N THR A 43 9.48 -17.95 -1.69
CA THR A 43 10.47 -16.86 -1.78
C THR A 43 10.29 -15.87 -0.65
N CYS A 44 9.05 -15.47 -0.34
CA CYS A 44 8.74 -14.62 0.81
C CYS A 44 9.28 -15.21 2.10
N LYS A 45 9.01 -16.51 2.37
CA LYS A 45 9.49 -17.18 3.57
C LYS A 45 11.02 -17.26 3.65
N ALA A 46 11.68 -17.51 2.53
CA ALA A 46 13.14 -17.60 2.46
C ALA A 46 13.80 -16.24 2.73
N LEU A 47 13.35 -15.19 2.05
CA LEU A 47 13.90 -13.83 2.17
C LEU A 47 13.60 -13.22 3.56
N THR A 48 12.39 -13.36 4.07
CA THR A 48 12.06 -12.83 5.40
C THR A 48 12.84 -13.55 6.51
N GLY A 49 13.22 -14.82 6.28
CA GLY A 49 14.07 -15.59 7.19
C GLY A 49 15.50 -15.07 7.36
N ASP A 50 16.01 -14.26 6.42
CA ASP A 50 17.32 -13.60 6.54
C ASP A 50 17.24 -12.11 6.91
N GLY A 51 16.04 -11.61 7.19
CA GLY A 51 15.77 -10.21 7.56
C GLY A 51 15.42 -9.31 6.38
N THR A 52 15.38 -9.82 5.14
CA THR A 52 14.97 -9.04 3.98
C THR A 52 13.47 -8.71 4.05
N MET A 53 13.13 -7.42 3.90
CA MET A 53 11.73 -7.00 3.81
C MET A 53 11.08 -7.54 2.54
N VAL A 54 9.86 -8.08 2.67
CA VAL A 54 9.10 -8.60 1.51
C VAL A 54 7.69 -8.02 1.45
N ASN A 55 7.29 -7.58 0.25
CA ASN A 55 5.94 -7.16 -0.08
C ASN A 55 5.26 -8.20 -0.99
N VAL A 56 4.29 -8.94 -0.47
CA VAL A 56 3.52 -9.88 -1.30
C VAL A 56 2.41 -9.13 -2.03
N THR A 57 2.46 -9.14 -3.37
CA THR A 57 1.57 -8.35 -4.24
C THR A 57 0.55 -9.20 -4.99
N LEU A 58 -0.36 -8.57 -5.73
CA LEU A 58 -1.46 -9.23 -6.45
C LEU A 58 -2.39 -10.01 -5.52
N CYS A 59 -2.72 -9.44 -4.36
CA CYS A 59 -3.68 -10.00 -3.42
C CYS A 59 -5.10 -9.52 -3.77
N PHE A 60 -6.03 -10.47 -3.86
CA PHE A 60 -7.42 -10.28 -4.27
C PHE A 60 -8.41 -11.03 -3.37
N SER A 61 -7.96 -11.61 -2.26
CA SER A 61 -8.85 -12.17 -1.24
C SER A 61 -8.22 -12.11 0.15
N ALA A 62 -9.06 -12.10 1.19
CA ALA A 62 -8.57 -12.09 2.56
C ALA A 62 -7.84 -13.41 2.93
N THR A 63 -8.22 -14.52 2.30
CA THR A 63 -7.53 -15.83 2.46
C THR A 63 -6.15 -15.84 1.81
N GLN A 64 -5.96 -15.13 0.70
CA GLN A 64 -4.64 -14.90 0.13
C GLN A 64 -3.76 -14.07 1.06
N ALA A 65 -4.30 -12.98 1.64
CA ALA A 65 -3.57 -12.17 2.61
C ALA A 65 -3.18 -12.96 3.86
N LEU A 66 -4.03 -13.88 4.33
CA LEU A 66 -3.71 -14.81 5.42
C LEU A 66 -2.49 -15.68 5.10
N LEU A 67 -2.36 -16.16 3.87
CA LEU A 67 -1.18 -16.94 3.43
C LEU A 67 0.09 -16.09 3.41
N ALA A 68 0.00 -14.83 2.93
CA ALA A 68 1.12 -13.90 2.93
C ALA A 68 1.64 -13.63 4.34
N ALA A 69 0.75 -13.38 5.30
CA ALA A 69 1.14 -13.18 6.70
C ALA A 69 1.79 -14.42 7.31
N LYS A 70 1.23 -15.62 7.05
CA LYS A 70 1.82 -16.89 7.53
C LYS A 70 3.18 -17.20 6.90
N ALA A 71 3.45 -16.70 5.69
CA ALA A 71 4.77 -16.79 5.07
C ALA A 71 5.79 -15.83 5.69
N GLY A 72 5.36 -14.87 6.50
CA GLY A 72 6.23 -13.89 7.18
C GLY A 72 6.39 -12.58 6.42
N ALA A 73 5.50 -12.25 5.50
CA ALA A 73 5.59 -11.02 4.71
C ALA A 73 5.68 -9.77 5.60
N THR A 74 6.52 -8.81 5.20
CA THR A 74 6.54 -7.48 5.83
C THR A 74 5.29 -6.70 5.44
N PHE A 75 4.93 -6.74 4.16
CA PHE A 75 3.72 -6.11 3.62
C PHE A 75 2.90 -7.12 2.81
N VAL A 76 1.58 -6.95 2.83
CA VAL A 76 0.68 -7.49 1.80
C VAL A 76 0.08 -6.33 1.01
N SER A 77 0.00 -6.46 -0.32
CA SER A 77 -0.62 -5.45 -1.20
C SER A 77 -1.93 -5.96 -1.83
N PRO A 78 -3.10 -5.74 -1.22
CA PRO A 78 -4.40 -5.95 -1.84
C PRO A 78 -4.73 -4.85 -2.87
N PHE A 79 -5.29 -5.23 -4.02
CA PHE A 79 -5.50 -4.32 -5.16
C PHE A 79 -6.96 -3.84 -5.25
N VAL A 80 -7.30 -2.81 -4.46
CA VAL A 80 -8.69 -2.37 -4.29
C VAL A 80 -9.32 -1.85 -5.59
N GLY A 81 -8.64 -0.99 -6.34
CA GLY A 81 -9.18 -0.44 -7.59
C GLY A 81 -9.43 -1.48 -8.67
N ARG A 82 -8.62 -2.56 -8.71
CA ARG A 82 -8.88 -3.67 -9.63
C ARG A 82 -10.04 -4.54 -9.17
N HIS A 83 -10.32 -4.60 -7.88
CA HIS A 83 -11.55 -5.21 -7.37
C HIS A 83 -12.78 -4.43 -7.80
N ASP A 84 -12.74 -3.09 -7.67
CA ASP A 84 -13.82 -2.21 -8.09
C ASP A 84 -14.10 -2.35 -9.60
N ASP A 85 -13.04 -2.41 -10.42
CA ASP A 85 -13.13 -2.62 -11.87
C ASP A 85 -13.87 -3.94 -12.24
N ASN A 86 -13.97 -4.90 -11.30
CA ASN A 86 -14.63 -6.19 -11.48
C ASN A 86 -15.95 -6.31 -10.71
N GLY A 87 -16.51 -5.20 -10.21
CA GLY A 87 -17.83 -5.17 -9.57
C GLY A 87 -17.84 -5.63 -8.11
N PHE A 88 -16.67 -5.76 -7.47
CA PHE A 88 -16.54 -6.01 -6.04
C PHE A 88 -16.27 -4.71 -5.30
N ASP A 89 -16.60 -4.64 -4.01
CA ASP A 89 -16.13 -3.56 -3.14
C ASP A 89 -14.69 -3.85 -2.70
N GLY A 90 -13.72 -3.14 -3.28
CA GLY A 90 -12.32 -3.28 -2.94
C GLY A 90 -11.99 -2.89 -1.50
N MET A 91 -12.76 -2.01 -0.86
CA MET A 91 -12.51 -1.59 0.52
C MET A 91 -13.06 -2.60 1.52
N GLN A 92 -14.10 -3.36 1.17
CA GLN A 92 -14.55 -4.50 1.99
C GLN A 92 -13.44 -5.55 2.14
N LEU A 93 -12.65 -5.79 1.08
CA LEU A 93 -11.48 -6.67 1.16
C LEU A 93 -10.47 -6.18 2.22
N ILE A 94 -10.23 -4.87 2.31
CA ILE A 94 -9.31 -4.30 3.32
C ILE A 94 -9.86 -4.49 4.73
N ALA A 95 -11.16 -4.29 4.94
CA ALA A 95 -11.81 -4.49 6.23
C ALA A 95 -11.71 -5.95 6.70
N ASP A 96 -11.95 -6.90 5.80
CA ASP A 96 -11.83 -8.34 6.12
C ASP A 96 -10.39 -8.72 6.48
N ILE A 97 -9.39 -8.20 5.74
CA ILE A 97 -7.97 -8.45 6.04
C ILE A 97 -7.59 -7.85 7.40
N ARG A 98 -8.00 -6.61 7.68
CA ARG A 98 -7.73 -5.95 8.96
C ARG A 98 -8.27 -6.76 10.13
N LEU A 99 -9.54 -7.17 10.05
CA LEU A 99 -10.16 -8.02 11.08
C LEU A 99 -9.39 -9.33 11.29
N ILE A 100 -8.99 -10.01 10.21
CA ILE A 100 -8.20 -11.25 10.32
C ILE A 100 -6.85 -10.96 10.97
N TYR A 101 -6.15 -9.91 10.56
CA TYR A 101 -4.82 -9.60 11.07
C TYR A 101 -4.86 -9.23 12.56
N ASP A 102 -5.90 -8.52 12.99
CA ASP A 102 -6.11 -8.18 14.40
C ASP A 102 -6.43 -9.42 15.23
N ASN A 103 -7.28 -10.32 14.73
CA ASN A 103 -7.66 -11.55 15.42
C ASN A 103 -6.46 -12.48 15.70
N TYR A 104 -5.47 -12.50 14.81
CA TYR A 104 -4.28 -13.36 14.93
C TYR A 104 -3.03 -12.60 15.35
N ALA A 105 -3.12 -11.28 15.60
CA ALA A 105 -2.00 -10.39 15.89
C ALA A 105 -0.85 -10.55 14.87
N PHE A 106 -1.17 -10.56 13.57
CA PHE A 106 -0.13 -10.57 12.54
C PHE A 106 0.60 -9.22 12.49
N GLU A 107 1.93 -9.29 12.39
CA GLU A 107 2.79 -8.11 12.22
C GLU A 107 2.90 -7.64 10.75
N THR A 108 2.40 -8.44 9.80
CA THR A 108 2.36 -8.05 8.39
C THR A 108 1.51 -6.81 8.21
N GLU A 109 2.08 -5.78 7.60
CA GLU A 109 1.39 -4.52 7.34
C GLU A 109 0.50 -4.60 6.09
N ILE A 110 -0.71 -4.08 6.19
CA ILE A 110 -1.67 -3.96 5.09
C ILE A 110 -1.31 -2.72 4.28
N LEU A 111 -0.77 -2.94 3.09
CA LEU A 111 -0.45 -1.89 2.12
C LEU A 111 -1.55 -1.80 1.07
N VAL A 112 -2.52 -0.90 1.27
CA VAL A 112 -3.62 -0.69 0.32
C VAL A 112 -3.06 -0.21 -1.02
N ALA A 113 -3.18 -1.05 -2.06
CA ALA A 113 -2.63 -0.80 -3.38
C ALA A 113 -3.75 -0.70 -4.43
N SER A 114 -3.37 -0.28 -5.65
CA SER A 114 -4.33 0.06 -6.71
C SER A 114 -5.34 1.15 -6.30
N VAL A 115 -4.92 2.09 -5.45
CA VAL A 115 -5.71 3.27 -5.06
C VAL A 115 -5.99 4.15 -6.29
N ARG A 116 -7.26 4.54 -6.47
CA ARG A 116 -7.71 5.33 -7.65
C ARG A 116 -8.19 6.74 -7.31
N HIS A 117 -8.68 6.97 -6.10
CA HIS A 117 -9.28 8.24 -5.69
C HIS A 117 -9.21 8.44 -4.18
N GLY A 118 -9.50 9.67 -3.73
CA GLY A 118 -9.41 10.07 -2.32
C GLY A 118 -10.29 9.24 -1.37
N ILE A 119 -11.41 8.68 -1.85
CA ILE A 119 -12.28 7.83 -1.03
C ILE A 119 -11.58 6.52 -0.61
N HIS A 120 -10.72 5.91 -1.45
CA HIS A 120 -9.94 4.75 -1.01
C HIS A 120 -8.97 5.11 0.11
N VAL A 121 -8.38 6.30 0.04
CA VAL A 121 -7.46 6.78 1.08
C VAL A 121 -8.21 7.02 2.39
N LEU A 122 -9.38 7.67 2.32
CA LEU A 122 -10.24 7.91 3.47
C LEU A 122 -10.69 6.60 4.13
N GLU A 123 -11.23 5.66 3.35
CA GLU A 123 -11.73 4.39 3.90
C GLU A 123 -10.59 3.51 4.40
N ALA A 124 -9.42 3.47 3.73
CA ALA A 124 -8.24 2.77 4.23
C ALA A 124 -7.81 3.30 5.61
N ALA A 125 -7.80 4.62 5.77
CA ALA A 125 -7.47 5.27 7.05
C ALA A 125 -8.52 4.96 8.14
N LYS A 126 -9.82 4.96 7.81
CA LYS A 126 -10.90 4.63 8.75
C LYS A 126 -10.88 3.16 9.19
N ILE A 127 -10.54 2.26 8.28
CA ILE A 127 -10.40 0.82 8.57
C ILE A 127 -9.17 0.57 9.46
N GLY A 128 -8.14 1.41 9.37
CA GLY A 128 -6.87 1.22 10.08
C GLY A 128 -5.90 0.34 9.29
N ALA A 129 -5.87 0.49 7.97
CA ALA A 129 -4.79 -0.08 7.18
C ALA A 129 -3.47 0.64 7.49
N ASP A 130 -2.36 -0.11 7.50
CA ASP A 130 -1.06 0.39 7.99
C ASP A 130 -0.40 1.34 6.98
N VAL A 131 -0.52 1.02 5.68
CA VAL A 131 0.07 1.80 4.59
C VAL A 131 -0.90 1.92 3.42
N MET A 132 -0.79 3.00 2.65
CA MET A 132 -1.37 3.08 1.30
C MET A 132 -0.29 3.42 0.27
N THR A 133 -0.45 2.93 -0.96
CA THR A 133 0.32 3.41 -2.12
C THR A 133 -0.64 3.92 -3.20
N ALA A 134 -0.39 5.13 -3.71
CA ALA A 134 -1.28 5.81 -4.64
C ALA A 134 -0.50 6.59 -5.70
N PRO A 135 -1.07 6.76 -6.90
CA PRO A 135 -0.47 7.62 -7.92
C PRO A 135 -0.32 9.08 -7.43
N PRO A 136 0.68 9.84 -7.93
CA PRO A 136 0.89 11.23 -7.54
C PRO A 136 -0.35 12.13 -7.73
N SER A 137 -1.19 11.84 -8.72
CA SER A 137 -2.44 12.57 -8.97
C SER A 137 -3.44 12.44 -7.82
N VAL A 138 -3.58 11.25 -7.24
CA VAL A 138 -4.47 11.02 -6.08
C VAL A 138 -3.92 11.77 -4.87
N ILE A 139 -2.62 11.63 -4.58
CA ILE A 139 -1.97 12.28 -3.43
C ILE A 139 -2.13 13.81 -3.52
N LYS A 140 -1.84 14.41 -4.68
CA LYS A 140 -2.03 15.85 -4.92
C LYS A 140 -3.50 16.27 -4.90
N GLY A 141 -4.44 15.33 -5.05
CA GLY A 141 -5.86 15.59 -4.92
C GLY A 141 -6.32 15.73 -3.47
N LEU A 142 -5.65 15.08 -2.51
CA LEU A 142 -6.11 14.98 -1.13
C LEU A 142 -6.21 16.32 -0.39
N PHE A 143 -5.36 17.30 -0.72
CA PHE A 143 -5.40 18.62 -0.07
C PHE A 143 -6.40 19.59 -0.72
N LYS A 144 -6.96 19.25 -1.88
CA LYS A 144 -7.83 20.15 -2.64
C LYS A 144 -9.25 20.08 -2.11
N HIS A 145 -9.80 21.23 -1.76
CA HIS A 145 -11.20 21.35 -1.38
C HIS A 145 -11.74 22.73 -1.74
N VAL A 146 -12.92 22.79 -2.38
CA VAL A 146 -13.52 24.04 -2.88
C VAL A 146 -13.75 25.07 -1.76
N LEU A 147 -14.08 24.61 -0.55
CA LEU A 147 -14.26 25.52 0.58
C LEU A 147 -12.94 26.04 1.15
N THR A 148 -11.85 25.30 0.99
CA THR A 148 -10.51 25.79 1.36
C THR A 148 -10.11 26.94 0.45
N GLU A 149 -10.29 26.76 -0.87
CA GLU A 149 -10.00 27.79 -1.88
C GLU A 149 -10.86 29.05 -1.65
N LYS A 150 -12.18 28.88 -1.52
CA LYS A 150 -13.09 29.99 -1.22
C LYS A 150 -12.79 30.67 0.12
N GLY A 151 -12.38 29.90 1.12
CA GLY A 151 -11.97 30.44 2.42
C GLY A 151 -10.75 31.34 2.30
N ILE A 152 -9.72 30.89 1.57
CA ILE A 152 -8.51 31.68 1.29
C ILE A 152 -8.85 32.95 0.52
N GLU A 153 -9.68 32.86 -0.52
CA GLU A 153 -10.14 34.03 -1.28
C GLU A 153 -10.86 35.05 -0.38
N GLY A 154 -11.74 34.57 0.51
CA GLY A 154 -12.42 35.41 1.50
C GLY A 154 -11.45 36.11 2.44
N PHE A 155 -10.49 35.37 3.01
CA PHE A 155 -9.48 35.93 3.92
C PHE A 155 -8.63 37.00 3.25
N LEU A 156 -8.20 36.77 1.99
CA LEU A 156 -7.44 37.75 1.23
C LEU A 156 -8.25 39.00 0.91
N ALA A 157 -9.53 38.84 0.54
CA ALA A 157 -10.42 39.96 0.27
C ALA A 157 -10.66 40.82 1.52
N ASP A 158 -10.85 40.19 2.69
CA ASP A 158 -11.05 40.91 3.94
C ASP A 158 -9.77 41.60 4.43
N TRP A 159 -8.61 40.96 4.29
CA TRP A 159 -7.32 41.59 4.60
C TRP A 159 -7.08 42.83 3.73
N ALA A 160 -7.34 42.74 2.43
CA ALA A 160 -7.18 43.87 1.50
C ALA A 160 -8.05 45.08 1.88
N LYS A 161 -9.26 44.86 2.42
CA LYS A 161 -10.15 45.95 2.89
C LYS A 161 -9.58 46.72 4.09
N THR A 162 -8.67 46.13 4.87
CA THR A 162 -8.07 46.80 6.03
C THR A 162 -7.08 47.89 5.64
N GLY A 163 -6.46 47.79 4.45
CA GLY A 163 -5.39 48.68 4.01
C GLY A 163 -4.07 48.52 4.77
N GLN A 164 -3.92 47.49 5.59
CA GLN A 164 -2.73 47.25 6.42
C GLN A 164 -1.72 46.34 5.70
N SER A 165 -0.43 46.49 6.01
CA SER A 165 0.62 45.56 5.62
C SER A 165 1.39 45.09 6.85
N ILE A 166 1.65 43.79 6.91
CA ILE A 166 2.53 43.14 7.90
C ILE A 166 3.67 42.43 7.18
#